data_AF-A0A2W4QVN2-F1
#
_entry.id   AF-A0A2W4QVN2-F1
#
_cell.length_a   1.000
_cell.length_b   1.000
_cell.length_c   1.000
_cell.angle_alpha   90.00
_cell.angle_beta   90.00
_cell.angle_gamma   90.00
#
_symmetry.space_group_name_H-M   'P 1'
#
loop_
_entity.id
_entity.type
_entity.pdbx_description
1 polymer ?
#
loop_
_entity_poly.entity_id
_entity_poly.type
_entity_poly.pdbx_seq_one_letter_code
_entity_poly.pdbx_strand_id
1 'polypeptide(L)'
;MPQFDIHRNTGHQRETIPFVVVVQSSLYDDYRRRVVVPLVRKELLGSIADPSFNPTFTIESIDVVLHPLEIVSIPIGQLGVWVGSLSDLFVVSR
;
A
#
# COMPACT_ATOMS: atom_id res chain seq x y z
N MET A 1 0.47 13.36 6.85
CA MET A 1 -0.39 12.18 6.83
C MET A 1 0.34 11.09 7.58
N PRO A 2 -0.34 10.44 8.54
CA PRO A 2 0.23 9.34 9.29
C PRO A 2 1.01 8.34 8.43
N GLN A 3 2.14 7.88 8.95
CA GLN A 3 2.78 6.68 8.42
C GLN A 3 1.79 5.52 8.51
N PHE A 4 1.78 4.67 7.49
CA PHE A 4 0.89 3.51 7.31
C PHE A 4 -0.54 3.81 6.82
N ASP A 5 -0.85 5.08 6.54
CA ASP A 5 -2.10 5.42 5.85
C ASP A 5 -2.18 4.75 4.48
N ILE A 6 -3.36 4.21 4.19
CA ILE A 6 -3.68 3.52 2.95
C ILE A 6 -4.55 4.45 2.10
N HIS A 7 -4.18 4.60 0.84
CA HIS A 7 -4.92 5.39 -0.13
C HIS A 7 -5.25 4.54 -1.36
N ARG A 8 -6.38 4.84 -2.00
CA ARG A 8 -6.68 4.29 -3.34
C ARG A 8 -5.61 4.73 -4.33
N ASN A 9 -5.17 3.80 -5.17
CA ASN A 9 -4.33 4.12 -6.30
C ASN A 9 -5.19 4.74 -7.42
N THR A 10 -4.82 5.94 -7.89
CA THR A 10 -5.48 6.59 -9.02
C THR A 10 -4.69 6.48 -10.33
N GLY A 11 -3.55 5.80 -10.30
CA GLY A 11 -2.68 5.58 -11.46
C GLY A 11 -3.24 4.56 -12.45
N HIS A 12 -2.52 4.39 -13.57
CA HIS A 12 -2.93 3.49 -14.66
C HIS A 12 -3.07 2.03 -14.23
N GLN A 13 -2.32 1.60 -13.22
CA GLN A 13 -2.33 0.23 -12.69
C GLN A 13 -3.37 0.01 -11.59
N ARG A 14 -4.31 0.95 -11.36
CA ARG A 14 -5.31 0.86 -10.27
C ARG A 14 -6.15 -0.42 -10.25
N GLU A 15 -6.30 -1.11 -11.37
CA GLU A 15 -7.02 -2.38 -11.41
C GLU A 15 -6.22 -3.52 -10.77
N THR A 16 -4.90 -3.55 -10.97
CA THR A 16 -4.00 -4.58 -10.43
C THR A 16 -3.37 -4.20 -9.09
N ILE A 17 -3.15 -2.90 -8.87
CA ILE A 17 -2.62 -2.28 -7.66
C ILE A 17 -3.70 -1.31 -7.12
N PRO A 18 -4.73 -1.79 -6.41
CA PRO A 18 -5.86 -0.97 -5.99
C PRO A 18 -5.50 0.06 -4.91
N PHE A 19 -4.45 -0.20 -4.13
CA PHE A 19 -4.06 0.65 -3.01
C PHE A 19 -2.56 0.90 -2.99
N VAL A 20 -2.18 1.97 -2.30
CA VAL A 20 -0.81 2.25 -1.89
C VAL A 20 -0.80 2.57 -0.39
N VAL A 21 0.26 2.18 0.30
CA VAL A 21 0.45 2.53 1.71
C VAL A 21 1.61 3.52 1.86
N VAL A 22 1.40 4.56 2.66
CA VAL A 22 2.43 5.52 3.02
C VAL A 22 3.41 4.89 4.00
N VAL A 23 4.69 4.86 3.65
CA VAL A 23 5.75 4.37 4.56
C VAL A 23 6.68 5.49 5.02
N GLN A 24 6.48 6.70 4.49
CA GLN A 24 7.20 7.89 4.92
C GLN A 24 6.91 8.20 6.40
N SER A 25 7.96 8.49 7.16
CA SER A 25 7.82 9.00 8.52
C SER A 25 7.03 10.32 8.52
N SER A 26 6.10 10.44 9.47
CA SER A 26 5.28 11.65 9.66
C SER A 26 6.12 12.90 10.00
N LEU A 27 7.39 12.73 10.40
CA LEU A 27 8.35 13.82 10.56
C LEU A 27 8.55 14.63 9.26
N TYR A 28 8.22 14.07 8.09
CA TYR A 28 8.37 14.70 6.79
C TYR A 28 7.02 15.05 6.13
N ASP A 29 5.98 15.25 6.93
CA ASP A 29 4.63 15.52 6.43
C ASP A 29 4.49 16.81 5.61
N ASP A 30 5.33 17.80 5.87
CA ASP A 30 5.33 19.06 5.11
C ASP A 30 5.86 18.91 3.67
N TYR A 31 6.46 17.76 3.33
CA TYR A 31 6.96 17.51 1.99
C TYR A 31 5.80 17.32 0.99
N ARG A 32 5.96 17.77 -0.25
CA ARG A 32 4.87 17.68 -1.27
C ARG A 32 4.73 16.30 -1.92
N ARG A 33 5.59 15.36 -1.55
CA ARG A 33 5.60 13.97 -2.04
C ARG A 33 5.46 12.99 -0.89
N ARG A 34 5.08 11.77 -1.23
CA ARG A 34 4.96 10.65 -0.28
C ARG A 34 5.72 9.45 -0.81
N VAL A 35 6.57 8.88 0.04
CA VAL A 35 7.12 7.55 -0.16
C VAL A 35 6.05 6.52 0.16
N VAL A 36 5.69 5.73 -0.85
CA VAL A 36 4.61 4.74 -0.77
C VAL A 36 5.07 3.38 -1.29
N VAL A 37 4.42 2.33 -0.80
CA VAL A 37 4.60 0.96 -1.27
C VAL A 37 3.27 0.48 -1.88
N PRO A 38 3.29 -0.17 -3.05
CA PRO A 38 2.08 -0.68 -3.66
C PRO A 38 1.53 -1.91 -2.93
N LEU A 39 0.21 -2.02 -2.96
CA LEU A 39 -0.56 -3.15 -2.47
C LEU A 39 -1.23 -3.81 -3.69
N VAL A 40 -0.68 -4.93 -4.13
CA VAL A 40 -1.05 -5.63 -5.36
C VAL A 40 -2.14 -6.66 -5.06
N ARG A 41 -3.15 -6.80 -5.93
CA ARG A 41 -4.17 -7.84 -5.76
C ARG A 41 -3.54 -9.23 -5.69
N LYS A 42 -3.86 -9.97 -4.63
CA LYS A 42 -3.33 -11.32 -4.41
C LYS A 42 -3.72 -12.29 -5.51
N GLU A 43 -4.93 -12.17 -6.06
CA GLU A 43 -5.46 -13.05 -7.11
C GLU A 43 -4.66 -12.97 -8.43
N LEU A 44 -3.88 -11.91 -8.62
CA LEU A 44 -3.04 -11.71 -9.80
C LEU A 44 -1.61 -12.25 -9.61
N LEU A 45 -1.29 -12.68 -8.39
CA LEU A 45 0.02 -13.19 -8.03
C LEU A 45 0.01 -14.72 -8.03
N GLY A 46 1.14 -15.32 -8.39
CA GLY A 46 1.38 -16.74 -8.19
C GLY A 46 1.65 -17.05 -6.71
N SER A 47 2.46 -18.07 -6.45
CA SER A 47 2.91 -18.34 -5.07
C SER A 47 3.78 -17.19 -4.55
N ILE A 48 3.47 -16.70 -3.35
CA ILE A 48 4.28 -15.70 -2.64
C ILE A 48 5.47 -16.42 -2.01
N ALA A 49 6.68 -16.17 -2.52
CA ALA A 49 7.87 -16.91 -2.12
C ALA A 49 8.29 -16.63 -0.66
N ASP A 50 8.17 -15.38 -0.22
CA ASP A 50 8.48 -14.95 1.15
C ASP A 50 7.32 -14.12 1.73
N PRO A 51 6.36 -14.74 2.42
CA PRO A 51 5.23 -14.03 3.03
C PRO A 51 5.63 -13.07 4.16
N SER A 52 6.81 -13.22 4.74
CA SER A 52 7.31 -12.29 5.76
C SER A 52 7.78 -10.97 5.13
N PHE A 53 8.37 -11.07 3.93
CA PHE A 53 8.78 -9.93 3.13
C PHE A 53 7.62 -9.33 2.32
N ASN A 54 6.70 -10.17 1.84
CA ASN A 54 5.51 -9.79 1.09
C ASN A 54 4.22 -10.13 1.87
N PRO A 55 3.94 -9.43 2.99
CA PRO A 55 2.77 -9.71 3.81
C PRO A 55 1.46 -9.46 3.05
N THR A 56 0.44 -10.27 3.37
CA THR A 56 -0.94 -10.13 2.86
C THR A 56 -1.79 -9.35 3.85
N PHE A 57 -2.65 -8.47 3.31
CA PHE A 57 -3.69 -7.74 4.04
C PHE A 57 -5.03 -7.87 3.33
N THR A 58 -6.12 -7.69 4.07
CA THR A 58 -7.47 -7.57 3.51
C THR A 58 -7.98 -6.15 3.75
N ILE A 59 -8.27 -5.42 2.67
CA ILE A 59 -8.69 -4.01 2.70
C ILE A 59 -9.96 -3.89 1.86
N GLU A 60 -11.05 -3.40 2.44
CA GLU A 60 -12.36 -3.31 1.76
C GLU A 60 -12.76 -4.65 1.08
N SER A 61 -12.54 -5.78 1.76
CA SER A 61 -12.79 -7.14 1.24
C SER A 61 -11.93 -7.55 0.03
N ILE A 62 -10.84 -6.85 -0.25
CA ILE A 62 -9.86 -7.20 -1.29
C ILE A 62 -8.57 -7.68 -0.62
N ASP A 63 -8.16 -8.91 -0.95
CA ASP A 63 -6.87 -9.45 -0.53
C ASP A 63 -5.74 -8.85 -1.39
N VAL A 64 -4.80 -8.21 -0.73
CA VAL A 64 -3.65 -7.56 -1.35
C VAL A 64 -2.34 -7.98 -0.69
N VAL A 65 -1.26 -7.91 -1.45
CA VAL A 65 0.10 -8.23 -1.02
C VAL A 65 0.93 -6.95 -1.08
N LEU A 66 1.66 -6.66 -0.01
CA LEU A 66 2.64 -5.59 0.02
C LEU A 66 3.84 -5.97 -0.84
N HIS A 67 4.28 -5.07 -1.73
CA HIS A 67 5.45 -5.25 -2.58
C HIS A 67 6.56 -4.24 -2.23
N PRO A 68 7.35 -4.48 -1.17
CA PRO A 68 8.30 -3.47 -0.65
C PRO A 68 9.36 -3.01 -1.66
N LEU A 69 9.78 -3.87 -2.60
CA LEU A 69 10.79 -3.52 -3.60
C LEU A 69 10.26 -2.61 -4.71
N GLU A 70 8.94 -2.42 -4.80
CA GLU A 70 8.30 -1.49 -5.73
C GLU A 70 8.00 -0.13 -5.06
N ILE A 71 8.72 0.19 -3.98
CA ILE A 71 8.63 1.47 -3.28
C ILE A 71 8.93 2.65 -4.21
N VAL A 72 8.07 3.67 -4.17
CA VAL A 72 8.18 4.85 -5.02
C VAL A 72 7.84 6.13 -4.27
N SER A 73 8.30 7.26 -4.78
CA SER A 73 7.87 8.58 -4.33
C SER A 73 6.85 9.16 -5.31
N ILE A 74 5.67 9.56 -4.85
CA ILE A 74 4.62 10.17 -5.68
C ILE A 74 4.20 11.56 -5.16
N PRO A 75 3.73 12.49 -6.03
CA PRO A 75 3.12 13.74 -5.59
C PRO A 75 1.87 13.48 -4.75
N ILE A 76 1.64 14.29 -3.71
CA ILE A 76 0.48 14.13 -2.83
C ILE A 76 -0.86 14.21 -3.58
N GLY A 77 -0.94 15.02 -4.65
CA GLY A 77 -2.15 15.12 -5.50
C GLY A 77 -2.44 13.89 -6.36
N GLN A 78 -1.57 12.88 -6.37
CA GLN A 78 -1.81 11.58 -7.00
C GLN A 78 -2.25 10.50 -6.01
N LEU A 79 -2.33 10.81 -4.71
CA LEU A 79 -2.96 9.92 -3.75
C LEU A 79 -4.46 10.03 -3.88
N GLY A 80 -5.13 8.88 -4.02
CA GLY A 80 -6.57 8.80 -3.98
C GLY A 80 -7.13 8.99 -2.57
N VAL A 81 -8.42 8.71 -2.45
CA VAL A 81 -9.15 8.75 -1.18
C VAL A 81 -8.48 7.84 -0.15
N TRP A 82 -8.35 8.32 1.08
CA TRP A 82 -7.90 7.54 2.24
C TRP A 82 -8.92 6.45 2.58
N VAL A 83 -8.46 5.23 2.86
CA VAL A 83 -9.32 4.06 3.10
C VAL A 83 -9.09 3.39 4.45
N GLY A 84 -8.04 3.77 5.19
CA GLY A 84 -7.68 3.18 6.47
C GLY A 84 -6.18 3.27 6.74
N SER A 85 -5.70 2.55 7.75
CA SER A 85 -4.28 2.45 8.09
C SER A 85 -3.87 0.99 8.31
N LEU A 86 -2.67 0.60 7.88
CA LEU A 86 -2.12 -0.71 8.21
C LEU A 86 -1.79 -0.84 9.72
N SER A 87 -1.71 0.26 10.46
CA SER A 87 -1.54 0.20 11.93
C SER A 87 -2.76 -0.39 12.65
N ASP A 88 -3.92 -0.37 12.00
CA ASP A 88 -5.17 -0.91 12.55
C ASP A 88 -5.45 -2.34 12.05
N LEU A 89 -4.63 -2.86 11.13
CA LEU A 89 -4.85 -4.13 10.45
C LEU A 89 -3.86 -5.20 10.91
N PHE A 90 -4.34 -6.43 10.97
CA PHE A 90 -3.51 -7.59 11.29
C PHE A 90 -2.96 -8.21 10.00
N VAL A 91 -1.69 -8.63 10.02
CA VAL A 91 -1.09 -9.42 8.95
C VAL A 91 -1.74 -10.80 8.94
N VAL A 92 -2.29 -11.21 7.80
CA VAL A 92 -2.86 -12.56 7.65
C VAL A 92 -1.71 -13.52 7.38
N SER A 93 -1.15 -14.12 8.43
CA SER A 93 -0.22 -15.25 8.31
C SER A 93 -1.01 -16.49 7.87
N ARG A 94 -0.70 -17.03 6.69
CA ARG A 94 -1.03 -18.42 6.32
C ARG A 94 0.25 -19.23 6.30
#